data_AF-A0A969VUI9-F1
#
_entry.id   AF-A0A969VUI9-F1
#
_cell.length_a   1.000
_cell.length_b   1.000
_cell.length_c   1.000
_cell.angle_alpha   90.00
_cell.angle_beta   90.00
_cell.angle_gamma   90.00
#
_symmetry.space_group_name_H-M   'P 1'
#
loop_
_entity.id
_entity.type
_entity.pdbx_description
1 polymer ?
#
loop_
_entity_poly.entity_id
_entity_poly.type
_entity_poly.pdbx_seq_one_letter_code
_entity_poly.pdbx_strand_id
1 'polypeptide(L)'
;FYKKSTMITFAFILFISGFTPLPFNLLAITSGFVHFNFPLFVATALFTRGSRYFLLTYLFSKFGPKIQEQIEKKFTTFLIWVIGSFVVVIAGMYLFYIKFPHYFAA
;
A
#
# COMPACT_ATOMS: atom_id res chain seq x y z
N PHE A 1 -16.02 6.79 -34.12
CA PHE A 1 -16.85 5.58 -34.17
C PHE A 1 -16.13 4.42 -33.49
N TYR A 2 -16.41 4.19 -32.20
CA TYR A 2 -15.77 3.11 -31.45
C TYR A 2 -16.45 1.77 -31.80
N LYS A 3 -15.70 0.81 -32.32
CA LYS A 3 -16.23 -0.52 -32.67
C LYS A 3 -16.62 -1.22 -31.36
N LYS A 4 -17.83 -1.81 -31.30
CA LYS A 4 -18.33 -2.57 -30.14
C LYS A 4 -17.33 -3.64 -29.64
N SER A 5 -16.56 -4.21 -30.56
CA SER A 5 -15.45 -5.13 -30.27
C SER A 5 -14.33 -4.50 -29.42
N THR A 6 -13.92 -3.27 -29.72
CA THR A 6 -12.87 -2.56 -28.96
C THR A 6 -13.32 -2.25 -27.53
N MET A 7 -14.62 -2.03 -27.31
CA MET A 7 -15.14 -1.80 -25.95
C MET A 7 -15.00 -3.04 -25.06
N ILE A 8 -15.34 -4.21 -25.60
CA ILE A 8 -15.25 -5.48 -24.89
C ILE A 8 -13.79 -5.83 -24.61
N THR A 9 -12.90 -5.67 -25.60
CA THR A 9 -11.46 -5.92 -25.41
C THR A 9 -10.87 -5.04 -24.31
N PHE A 10 -11.25 -3.76 -24.24
CA PHE A 10 -10.77 -2.85 -23.22
C PHE A 10 -11.27 -3.23 -21.81
N ALA A 11 -12.51 -3.70 -21.68
CA ALA A 11 -13.04 -4.23 -20.42
C ALA A 11 -12.27 -5.47 -19.93
N PHE A 12 -11.89 -6.38 -20.83
CA PHE A 12 -11.04 -7.53 -20.50
C PHE A 12 -9.63 -7.11 -20.04
N ILE A 13 -9.02 -6.12 -20.68
CA ILE A 13 -7.72 -5.59 -20.28
C ILE A 13 -7.78 -4.94 -18.90
N LEU A 14 -8.83 -4.14 -18.62
CA LEU A 14 -9.10 -3.57 -17.31
C LEU A 14 -9.23 -4.66 -16.23
N PHE A 15 -9.97 -5.72 -16.52
CA PHE A 15 -10.14 -6.85 -15.61
C PHE A 15 -8.82 -7.57 -15.30
N ILE A 16 -8.03 -7.89 -16.33
CA ILE A 16 -6.72 -8.56 -16.19
C ILE A 16 -5.72 -7.66 -15.46
N SER A 17 -5.79 -6.34 -15.66
CA SER A 17 -4.94 -5.37 -14.97
C SER A 17 -5.13 -5.34 -13.45
N GLY A 18 -6.27 -5.81 -12.94
CA GLY A 18 -6.47 -5.95 -11.49
C GLY A 18 -5.67 -7.07 -10.84
N PHE A 19 -5.40 -8.12 -11.62
CA PHE A 19 -4.70 -9.33 -11.18
C PHE A 19 -3.20 -9.30 -11.50
N THR A 20 -2.79 -8.46 -12.45
CA THR A 20 -1.37 -8.22 -12.79
C THR A 20 -0.86 -6.97 -12.06
N PRO A 21 0.46 -6.79 -11.89
CA PRO A 21 1.03 -5.56 -11.33
C PRO A 21 0.89 -4.34 -12.27
N LEU A 22 0.00 -4.40 -13.29
CA LEU A 22 -0.27 -3.29 -14.19
C LEU A 22 -1.03 -2.18 -13.44
N PRO A 23 -0.67 -0.89 -13.63
CA PRO A 23 -1.30 0.20 -12.90
C PRO A 23 -2.73 0.42 -13.39
N PHE A 24 -3.73 -0.04 -12.64
CA PHE A 24 -5.15 0.17 -12.93
C PHE A 24 -5.52 1.65 -13.17
N ASN A 25 -4.84 2.57 -12.48
CA ASN A 25 -5.08 4.01 -12.62
C ASN A 25 -4.70 4.55 -14.01
N LEU A 26 -3.70 3.97 -14.68
CA LEU A 26 -3.33 4.34 -16.06
C LEU A 26 -4.42 3.93 -17.05
N LEU A 27 -5.03 2.76 -16.85
CA LEU A 27 -6.13 2.27 -17.67
C LEU A 27 -7.44 3.04 -17.42
N ALA A 28 -7.66 3.50 -16.20
CA ALA A 28 -8.76 4.40 -15.87
C ALA A 28 -8.65 5.75 -16.60
N ILE A 29 -7.46 6.36 -16.61
CA ILE A 29 -7.22 7.63 -17.32
C ILE A 29 -7.41 7.45 -18.83
N THR A 30 -6.82 6.40 -19.40
CA THR A 30 -7.00 6.09 -20.83
C THR A 30 -8.45 5.77 -21.19
N SER A 31 -9.25 5.17 -20.29
CA SER A 31 -10.68 4.94 -20.52
C SER A 31 -11.47 6.24 -20.71
N GLY A 32 -11.08 7.30 -20.00
CA GLY A 32 -11.70 8.63 -20.12
C GLY A 32 -11.32 9.35 -21.42
N PHE A 33 -10.05 9.25 -21.83
CA PHE A 33 -9.58 9.77 -23.13
C PHE A 33 -10.28 9.10 -24.32
N VAL A 34 -10.67 7.84 -24.16
CA VAL A 34 -11.26 7.00 -25.19
C VAL A 34 -12.79 7.15 -25.28
N HIS A 35 -13.41 7.99 -24.44
CA HIS A 35 -14.88 8.11 -24.32
C HIS A 35 -15.56 6.75 -24.13
N PHE A 36 -14.99 5.94 -23.24
CA PHE A 36 -15.55 4.63 -22.93
C PHE A 36 -16.90 4.74 -22.21
N ASN A 37 -17.75 3.73 -22.35
CA ASN A 37 -19.04 3.68 -21.66
C ASN A 37 -18.85 3.67 -20.13
N PHE A 38 -19.21 4.80 -19.49
CA PHE A 38 -19.03 5.00 -18.05
C PHE A 38 -19.67 3.90 -17.18
N PRO A 39 -20.91 3.41 -17.43
CA PRO A 39 -21.50 2.37 -16.61
C PRO A 39 -20.73 1.04 -16.67
N LEU A 40 -20.24 0.68 -17.86
CA LEU A 40 -19.46 -0.54 -18.06
C LEU A 40 -18.08 -0.42 -17.41
N PHE A 41 -17.46 0.76 -17.51
CA PHE A 41 -16.20 1.06 -16.81
C PHE A 41 -16.34 0.90 -15.30
N VAL A 42 -17.38 1.48 -14.70
CA VAL A 42 -17.61 1.40 -13.25
C VAL A 42 -17.84 -0.05 -12.82
N ALA A 43 -18.64 -0.83 -13.56
CA ALA A 43 -18.88 -2.23 -13.25
C ALA A 43 -17.58 -3.06 -13.31
N THR A 44 -16.78 -2.91 -14.37
CA THR A 44 -15.50 -3.60 -14.49
C THR A 44 -14.50 -3.14 -13.42
N ALA A 45 -14.43 -1.84 -13.12
CA ALA A 45 -13.55 -1.26 -12.11
C ALA A 45 -13.86 -1.77 -10.69
N LEU A 46 -15.15 -1.80 -10.32
CA LEU A 46 -15.61 -2.32 -9.05
C LEU A 46 -15.24 -3.79 -8.89
N PHE A 47 -15.45 -4.59 -9.92
CA PHE A 47 -15.12 -6.01 -9.87
C PHE A 47 -13.60 -6.24 -9.76
N THR A 48 -12.81 -5.44 -10.49
CA THR A 48 -11.34 -5.52 -10.53
C THR A 48 -10.70 -5.13 -9.20
N ARG A 49 -11.17 -4.04 -8.58
CA ARG A 49 -10.69 -3.60 -7.26
C ARG A 49 -11.24 -4.49 -6.15
N GLY A 50 -12.54 -4.78 -6.19
CA GLY A 50 -13.21 -5.60 -5.21
C GLY A 50 -12.62 -7.01 -5.12
N SER A 51 -12.34 -7.65 -6.25
CA SER A 51 -11.76 -8.99 -6.28
C SER A 51 -10.41 -9.05 -5.58
N ARG A 52 -9.50 -8.11 -5.86
CA ARG A 52 -8.17 -8.06 -5.25
C ARG A 52 -8.25 -7.97 -3.73
N TYR A 53 -9.06 -7.05 -3.21
CA TYR A 53 -9.19 -6.89 -1.76
C TYR A 53 -9.91 -8.08 -1.13
N PHE A 54 -10.98 -8.58 -1.75
CA PHE A 54 -11.73 -9.72 -1.25
C PHE A 54 -10.89 -11.00 -1.20
N LEU A 55 -10.09 -11.26 -2.23
CA LEU A 55 -9.16 -12.38 -2.26
C LEU A 55 -8.10 -12.24 -1.17
N LEU A 56 -7.57 -11.03 -1.00
CA LEU A 56 -6.56 -10.72 0.01
C LEU A 56 -7.11 -10.94 1.42
N THR A 57 -8.26 -10.37 1.78
CA THR A 57 -8.86 -10.57 3.12
C THR A 57 -9.29 -12.00 3.34
N TYR A 58 -9.79 -12.72 2.34
CA TYR A 58 -10.11 -14.14 2.47
C TYR A 58 -8.85 -14.97 2.79
N LEU A 59 -7.76 -14.71 2.06
CA LEU A 59 -6.49 -15.38 2.29
C LEU A 59 -5.92 -15.03 3.67
N PHE A 60 -5.92 -13.75 4.03
CA PHE A 60 -5.50 -13.29 5.36
C PHE A 60 -6.41 -13.80 6.48
N SER A 61 -7.70 -14.02 6.26
CA SER A 61 -8.58 -14.62 7.27
C SER A 61 -8.21 -16.07 7.56
N LYS A 62 -7.75 -16.82 6.55
CA LYS A 62 -7.36 -18.23 6.69
C LYS A 62 -5.92 -18.41 7.18
N PHE A 63 -5.01 -17.55 6.75
CA PHE A 63 -3.58 -17.60 7.10
C PHE A 63 -3.17 -16.59 8.18
N GLY A 64 -4.10 -15.75 8.63
CA GLY A 64 -3.91 -14.66 9.59
C GLY A 64 -3.20 -15.06 10.87
N PRO A 65 -3.56 -16.17 11.54
CA PRO A 65 -2.91 -16.55 12.80
C PRO A 65 -1.40 -16.81 12.63
N LYS A 66 -1.00 -17.47 11.54
CA LYS A 66 0.42 -17.78 11.25
C LYS A 66 1.19 -16.53 10.85
N ILE A 67 0.56 -15.64 10.10
CA ILE A 67 1.16 -14.38 9.66
C ILE A 67 1.30 -13.42 10.84
N GLN A 68 0.32 -13.37 11.73
CA GLN A 68 0.32 -12.52 12.92
C GLN A 68 1.48 -12.87 13.85
N GLU A 69 1.73 -14.15 14.14
CA GLU A 69 2.85 -14.56 15.01
C GLU A 69 4.22 -14.19 14.40
N GLN A 70 4.38 -14.32 13.08
CA GLN A 70 5.59 -13.94 12.37
C GLN A 70 5.80 -12.42 12.34
N ILE A 71 4.72 -11.65 12.18
CA ILE A 71 4.74 -10.20 12.20
C ILE A 71 5.04 -9.70 13.61
N GLU A 72 4.40 -10.23 14.65
CA GLU A 72 4.62 -9.81 16.04
C GLU A 72 6.08 -9.99 16.48
N LYS A 73 6.71 -11.12 16.17
CA LYS A 73 8.13 -11.34 16.51
C LYS A 73 9.05 -10.31 15.84
N LYS A 74 8.83 -10.04 14.55
CA LYS A 74 9.66 -9.08 13.78
C LYS A 74 9.37 -7.64 14.18
N PHE A 75 8.10 -7.30 14.39
CA PHE A 75 7.65 -5.97 14.79
C PHE A 75 8.11 -5.62 16.19
N THR A 76 8.06 -6.57 17.14
CA THR A 76 8.58 -6.37 18.49
C THR A 76 10.09 -6.11 18.48
N THR A 77 10.85 -6.90 17.71
CA THR A 77 12.31 -6.71 17.59
C THR A 77 12.63 -5.35 16.95
N PHE A 78 11.89 -4.96 15.90
CA PHE A 78 12.03 -3.67 15.25
C PHE A 78 11.70 -2.51 16.21
N LEU A 79 10.60 -2.61 16.95
CA LEU A 79 10.20 -1.62 17.95
C LEU A 79 11.25 -1.46 19.05
N ILE A 80 11.79 -2.56 19.58
CA ILE A 80 12.85 -2.52 20.59
C ILE A 80 14.08 -1.78 20.05
N TRP A 81 14.47 -2.05 18.80
CA TRP A 81 15.59 -1.35 18.15
C TRP A 81 15.32 0.15 17.98
N VAL A 82 14.12 0.52 17.53
CA VAL A 82 13.73 1.92 17.34
C VAL A 82 13.69 2.67 18.67
N ILE A 83 13.08 2.08 19.70
CA ILE A 83 12.99 2.69 21.04
C ILE A 83 14.39 2.77 21.67
N GLY A 84 15.18 1.69 21.57
CA GLY A 84 16.55 1.66 22.10
C GLY A 84 17.45 2.73 21.46
N SER A 85 17.36 2.89 20.13
CA SER A 85 18.02 3.97 19.38
C SER A 85 17.65 5.35 19.93
N PHE A 86 16.35 5.62 20.11
CA PHE A 86 15.87 6.89 20.66
C PHE A 86 16.40 7.17 22.07
N VAL A 87 16.39 6.16 22.94
CA VAL A 87 16.90 6.29 24.32
C VAL A 87 18.39 6.62 24.33
N VAL A 88 19.19 5.95 23.49
CA VAL A 88 20.64 6.21 23.38
C VAL A 88 20.92 7.63 22.91
N VAL A 89 20.16 8.12 21.92
CA VAL A 89 20.30 9.49 21.42
C VAL A 89 19.97 10.52 22.50
N ILE A 90 18.86 10.34 23.23
CA ILE A 90 18.44 11.26 24.30
C ILE A 90 19.44 11.23 25.46
N ALA A 91 19.89 10.05 25.88
CA ALA A 91 20.89 9.91 26.94
C ALA A 91 22.23 10.54 26.54
N GLY A 92 22.67 10.35 25.30
CA GLY A 92 23.87 10.99 24.76
C GLY A 92 23.75 12.51 24.75
N MET A 93 22.60 13.04 24.34
CA MET A 93 22.33 14.48 24.37
C MET A 93 22.31 15.05 25.79
N TYR A 94 21.71 14.35 26.75
CA TYR A 94 21.67 14.75 28.16
C TYR A 94 23.07 14.75 28.81
N LEU A 95 23.88 13.72 28.53
CA LEU A 95 25.27 13.65 29.00
C LEU A 95 26.14 14.76 28.38
N PHE A 96 25.92 15.08 27.10
CA PHE A 96 26.60 16.18 26.43
C PHE A 96 26.27 17.53 27.08
N TYR A 97 25.00 17.77 27.42
CA TYR A 97 24.55 18.98 28.12
C TYR A 97 25.23 19.15 29.48
N ILE A 98 25.35 18.08 30.28
CA ILE A 98 26.01 18.13 31.59
C ILE A 98 27.53 18.34 31.45
N LYS A 99 28.16 17.72 30.44
CA LYS A 99 29.63 17.79 30.27
C LYS A 99 30.11 19.11 29.67
N PHE A 100 29.26 19.80 28.90
CA PHE A 100 29.56 21.08 28.26
C PHE A 100 28.54 22.17 28.61
N PRO A 101 28.39 22.52 29.90
CA PRO A 101 27.45 23.58 30.31
C PRO A 101 27.84 24.95 29.75
N HIS A 102 29.13 25.15 29.46
CA HIS A 102 29.69 26.41 28.98
C HIS A 102 29.27 26.81 27.56
N TYR A 103 28.74 25.89 26.75
CA TYR A 103 28.23 26.18 25.39
C TYR A 103 26.77 26.66 25.37
N PHE A 104 26.01 26.42 26.44
CA PHE A 104 24.57 26.71 26.52
C PHE A 104 24.22 27.82 27.53
N ALA A 105 25.14 28.20 28.41
CA ALA A 105 24.94 29.25 29.42
C ALA A 105 25.36 30.66 28.95
N ALA A 106 25.16 30.99 27.67
CA ALA A 106 25.42 32.32 27.11
C ALA A 106 24.20 33.24 27.23
#